data_AF-A0A075I098-F1
#
_entry.id   AF-A0A075I098-F1
#
_cell.length_a   1.000
_cell.length_b   1.000
_cell.length_c   1.000
_cell.angle_alpha   90.00
_cell.angle_beta   90.00
_cell.angle_gamma   90.00
#
_symmetry.space_group_name_H-M   'P 1'
#
loop_
_entity.id
_entity.type
_entity.pdbx_description
1 polymer ?
#
loop_
_entity_poly.entity_id
_entity_poly.type
_entity_poly.pdbx_seq_one_letter_code
_entity_poly.pdbx_strand_id
1 'polypeptide(L)'
;MASESELKEDWKRVDRALIPEKLLGEMSQPECKGLTLLTDVMINATVCRLGPAQGQVTAPYADDIELVLDVAETIELGLKNSIKPGRAPRQLVLWAQNTLTREKRYVCVVAKGIPVPSIDDCVSFVMWAEAGFPNPPYTVVDGILYLRDPELYARKAGERSLAIHENMRIEKERRELVISQRRARCQAQQELELQRKRVRDLGWRELIAEHESVSPSDDDISTALYHLRISLLTLPVPGHPIGQH
;
A
#
# COMPACT_ATOMS: atom_id res chain seq x y z
N MET A 1 -8.88 48.85 -10.05
CA MET A 1 -9.35 48.44 -8.72
C MET A 1 -10.82 48.12 -8.88
N ALA A 2 -11.22 46.86 -8.73
CA ALA A 2 -12.63 46.47 -8.81
C ALA A 2 -13.41 47.15 -7.67
N SER A 3 -14.65 47.54 -7.93
CA SER A 3 -15.54 48.10 -6.92
C SER A 3 -15.98 47.02 -5.93
N GLU A 4 -16.30 47.40 -4.70
CA GLU A 4 -16.75 46.46 -3.65
C GLU A 4 -18.02 45.69 -4.07
N SER A 5 -18.87 46.28 -4.91
CA SER A 5 -20.02 45.63 -5.53
C SER A 5 -19.65 44.53 -6.52
N GLU A 6 -18.61 44.73 -7.33
CA GLU A 6 -18.16 43.73 -8.31
C GLU A 6 -17.56 42.50 -7.61
N LEU A 7 -16.73 42.72 -6.60
CA LEU A 7 -16.18 41.64 -5.77
C LEU A 7 -17.29 40.80 -5.15
N LYS A 8 -18.32 41.44 -4.60
CA LYS A 8 -19.43 40.72 -3.95
C LYS A 8 -20.24 39.87 -4.94
N GLU A 9 -20.38 40.30 -6.19
CA GLU A 9 -21.07 39.53 -7.23
C GLU A 9 -20.20 38.38 -7.78
N ASP A 10 -18.89 38.60 -7.95
CA ASP A 10 -17.94 37.55 -8.32
C ASP A 10 -17.91 36.44 -7.27
N TRP A 11 -17.88 36.81 -5.99
CA TRP A 11 -18.00 35.89 -4.86
C TRP A 11 -19.25 35.03 -4.94
N LYS A 12 -20.43 35.66 -5.08
CA LYS A 12 -21.70 34.91 -5.19
C LYS A 12 -21.72 33.99 -6.41
N ARG A 13 -21.15 34.42 -7.54
CA ARG A 13 -21.08 33.62 -8.76
C ARG A 13 -20.26 32.37 -8.55
N VAL A 14 -19.05 32.51 -8.01
CA VAL A 14 -18.11 31.40 -7.78
C VAL A 14 -18.68 30.44 -6.72
N ASP A 15 -19.16 30.97 -5.60
CA ASP A 15 -19.74 30.17 -4.51
C ASP A 15 -20.90 29.28 -4.99
N ARG A 16 -21.87 29.88 -5.71
CA ARG A 16 -23.01 29.14 -6.30
C ARG A 16 -22.60 28.14 -7.38
N ALA A 17 -21.52 28.41 -8.11
CA ALA A 17 -21.01 27.50 -9.13
C ALA A 17 -20.29 26.30 -8.50
N LEU A 18 -19.63 26.48 -7.36
CA LEU A 18 -18.88 25.43 -6.67
C LEU A 18 -19.75 24.53 -5.80
N ILE A 19 -20.80 25.06 -5.15
CA ILE A 19 -21.58 24.29 -4.18
C ILE A 19 -23.08 24.36 -4.50
N PRO A 20 -23.74 23.22 -4.76
CA PRO A 20 -25.20 23.16 -4.87
C PRO A 20 -25.89 23.57 -3.56
N GLU A 21 -27.03 24.27 -3.64
CA GLU A 21 -27.75 24.79 -2.47
C GLU A 21 -28.09 23.71 -1.43
N LYS A 22 -28.42 22.50 -1.89
CA LYS A 22 -28.70 21.36 -1.01
C LYS A 22 -27.48 20.96 -0.19
N LEU A 23 -26.30 20.91 -0.82
CA LEU A 23 -25.06 20.53 -0.16
C LEU A 23 -24.63 21.59 0.87
N LEU A 24 -24.84 22.87 0.57
CA LEU A 24 -24.51 23.97 1.48
C LEU A 24 -25.21 23.83 2.84
N GLY A 25 -26.44 23.31 2.87
CA GLY A 25 -27.18 23.05 4.12
C GLY A 25 -26.68 21.85 4.93
N GLU A 26 -25.93 20.94 4.31
CA GLU A 26 -25.41 19.71 4.93
C GLU A 26 -23.96 19.86 5.42
N MET A 27 -23.26 20.92 4.96
CA MET A 27 -21.86 21.16 5.28
C MET A 27 -21.65 21.57 6.74
N SER A 28 -20.57 21.05 7.34
CA SER A 28 -20.14 21.46 8.69
C SER A 28 -19.49 22.85 8.68
N GLN A 29 -19.40 23.52 9.83
CA GLN A 29 -18.76 24.85 9.93
C GLN A 29 -17.32 24.88 9.37
N PRO A 30 -16.45 23.87 9.61
CA PRO A 30 -15.14 23.81 8.96
C PRO A 30 -15.21 23.79 7.43
N GLU A 31 -16.12 23.01 6.85
CA GLU A 31 -16.33 22.95 5.39
C GLU A 31 -16.80 24.31 4.84
N CYS A 32 -17.74 24.99 5.52
CA CYS A 32 -18.19 26.33 5.11
C CYS A 32 -17.08 27.39 5.21
N LYS A 33 -16.21 27.30 6.22
CA LYS A 33 -15.06 28.20 6.35
C LYS A 33 -14.04 27.95 5.23
N GLY A 34 -13.77 26.69 4.92
CA GLY A 34 -12.90 26.33 3.79
C GLY A 34 -13.50 26.72 2.43
N LEU A 35 -14.83 26.75 2.28
CA LEU A 35 -15.48 27.27 1.07
C LEU A 35 -15.18 28.75 0.84
N THR A 36 -15.17 29.54 1.91
CA THR A 36 -14.77 30.95 1.83
C THR A 36 -13.35 31.08 1.28
N LEU A 37 -12.43 30.23 1.75
CA LEU A 37 -11.05 30.20 1.24
C LEU A 37 -10.99 29.72 -0.22
N LEU A 38 -11.70 28.65 -0.58
CA LEU A 38 -11.72 28.15 -1.95
C LEU A 38 -12.26 29.19 -2.92
N THR A 39 -13.34 29.89 -2.56
CA THR A 39 -13.90 30.97 -3.38
C THR A 39 -12.90 32.10 -3.59
N ASP A 40 -12.20 32.53 -2.54
CA ASP A 40 -11.16 33.56 -2.64
C ASP A 40 -10.00 33.13 -3.56
N VAL A 41 -9.52 31.89 -3.38
CA VAL A 41 -8.45 31.32 -4.22
C VAL A 41 -8.91 31.21 -5.67
N MET A 42 -10.15 30.78 -5.93
CA MET A 42 -10.71 30.64 -7.28
C MET A 42 -10.94 31.98 -7.98
N ILE A 43 -11.27 33.05 -7.26
CA ILE A 43 -11.39 34.40 -7.83
C ILE A 43 -10.02 34.92 -8.29
N ASN A 44 -8.97 34.58 -7.56
CA ASN A 44 -7.59 34.99 -7.86
C ASN A 44 -6.82 33.99 -8.74
N ALA A 45 -7.43 32.84 -9.07
CA ALA A 45 -6.81 31.79 -9.85
C ALA A 45 -6.56 32.24 -11.29
N THR A 46 -5.39 31.90 -11.83
CA THR A 46 -5.00 32.22 -13.22
C THR A 46 -5.09 31.01 -14.15
N VAL A 47 -4.93 29.82 -13.58
CA VAL A 47 -4.94 28.54 -14.27
C VAL A 47 -6.29 27.86 -14.13
N CYS A 48 -6.81 27.78 -12.90
CA CYS A 48 -8.09 27.11 -12.62
C CYS A 48 -9.30 27.93 -13.08
N ARG A 49 -10.32 27.23 -13.56
CA ARG A 49 -11.60 27.80 -14.01
C ARG A 49 -12.76 27.01 -13.45
N LEU A 50 -13.92 27.64 -13.36
CA LEU A 50 -15.16 26.93 -13.08
C LEU A 50 -15.43 25.92 -14.21
N GLY A 51 -15.77 24.69 -13.81
CA GLY A 51 -16.01 23.59 -14.72
C GLY A 51 -17.34 23.71 -15.47
N PRO A 52 -17.59 22.79 -16.43
CA PRO A 52 -18.79 22.83 -17.27
C PRO A 52 -20.07 22.49 -16.50
N ALA A 53 -19.97 21.77 -15.38
CA ALA A 53 -21.09 21.50 -14.48
C ALA A 53 -20.90 22.21 -13.13
N GLN A 54 -22.01 22.48 -12.46
CA GLN A 54 -22.00 22.95 -11.07
C GLN A 54 -21.26 21.93 -10.20
N GLY A 55 -20.42 22.40 -9.27
CA GLY A 55 -19.58 21.55 -8.45
C GLY A 55 -18.18 21.35 -8.97
N GLN A 56 -17.86 21.78 -10.20
CA GLN A 56 -16.61 21.40 -10.86
C GLN A 56 -15.61 22.55 -10.97
N VAL A 57 -14.33 22.18 -10.87
CA VAL A 57 -13.19 23.04 -11.18
C VAL A 57 -12.36 22.34 -12.24
N THR A 58 -12.01 23.06 -13.29
CA THR A 58 -11.19 22.56 -14.40
C THR A 58 -9.86 23.30 -14.41
N ALA A 59 -8.78 22.56 -14.63
CA ALA A 59 -7.43 23.10 -14.74
C ALA A 59 -6.70 22.49 -15.94
N PRO A 60 -6.14 23.29 -16.86
CA PRO A 60 -5.36 22.77 -17.98
C PRO A 60 -4.06 22.14 -17.46
N TYR A 61 -3.80 20.89 -17.84
CA TYR A 61 -2.55 20.19 -17.51
C TYR A 61 -1.56 20.22 -18.68
N ALA A 62 -2.09 20.07 -19.90
CA ALA A 62 -1.35 20.21 -21.15
C ALA A 62 -2.31 20.64 -22.27
N ASP A 63 -1.80 20.93 -23.48
CA ASP A 63 -2.60 21.45 -24.60
C ASP A 63 -3.84 20.60 -24.93
N ASP A 64 -3.70 19.28 -24.83
CA ASP A 64 -4.72 18.27 -25.14
C ASP A 64 -5.41 17.68 -23.90
N ILE A 65 -4.99 18.07 -22.68
CA ILE A 65 -5.45 17.44 -21.43
C ILE A 65 -5.81 18.49 -20.37
N GLU A 66 -7.01 18.34 -19.83
CA GLU A 66 -7.49 19.06 -18.65
C GLU A 66 -7.75 18.10 -17.49
N LEU A 67 -7.51 18.56 -16.26
CA LEU A 67 -7.92 17.87 -15.04
C LEU A 67 -9.19 18.53 -14.52
N VAL A 68 -10.19 17.73 -14.20
CA VAL A 68 -11.48 18.19 -13.69
C VAL A 68 -11.70 17.59 -12.30
N LEU A 69 -11.78 18.47 -11.31
CA LEU A 69 -12.11 18.17 -9.93
C LEU A 69 -13.61 18.39 -9.71
N ASP A 70 -14.32 17.40 -9.18
CA ASP A 70 -15.67 17.56 -8.67
C ASP A 70 -15.62 17.87 -7.17
N VAL A 71 -15.67 19.16 -6.84
CA VAL A 71 -15.62 19.70 -5.48
C VAL A 71 -16.85 19.23 -4.70
N ALA A 72 -18.03 19.31 -5.31
CA ALA A 72 -19.27 18.93 -4.66
C ALA A 72 -19.29 17.44 -4.30
N GLU A 73 -18.95 16.56 -5.26
CA GLU A 73 -18.90 15.12 -5.01
C GLU A 73 -17.80 14.74 -4.01
N THR A 74 -16.65 15.43 -4.04
CA THR A 74 -15.57 15.25 -3.06
C THR A 74 -16.06 15.53 -1.64
N ILE A 75 -16.78 16.64 -1.42
CA ILE A 75 -17.34 17.00 -0.11
C ILE A 75 -18.41 16.00 0.32
N GLU A 76 -19.33 15.63 -0.56
CA GLU A 76 -20.36 14.64 -0.25
C GLU A 76 -19.76 13.31 0.20
N LEU A 77 -18.73 12.83 -0.48
CA LEU A 77 -18.00 11.61 -0.10
C LEU A 77 -17.31 11.78 1.26
N GLY A 78 -16.70 12.94 1.52
CA GLY A 78 -16.11 13.26 2.82
C GLY A 78 -17.12 13.24 3.97
N LEU A 79 -18.30 13.83 3.76
CA LEU A 79 -19.40 13.82 4.74
C LEU A 79 -19.90 12.38 4.98
N LYS A 80 -20.13 11.60 3.92
CA LYS A 80 -20.54 10.19 4.01
C LYS A 80 -19.51 9.34 4.77
N ASN A 81 -18.22 9.56 4.51
CA ASN A 81 -17.12 8.84 5.17
C ASN A 81 -16.93 9.26 6.64
N SER A 82 -17.35 10.47 7.01
CA SER A 82 -17.29 10.94 8.40
C SER A 82 -18.33 10.26 9.31
N ILE A 83 -19.46 9.82 8.75
CA ILE A 83 -20.55 9.12 9.47
C ILE A 83 -20.14 7.69 9.87
N LYS A 84 -19.29 7.03 9.07
CA LYS A 84 -18.75 5.69 9.35
C LYS A 84 -17.23 5.77 9.46
N PRO A 85 -16.68 6.11 10.63
CA PRO A 85 -15.23 6.20 10.81
C PRO A 85 -14.59 4.83 10.60
N GLY A 86 -14.07 4.61 9.39
CA GLY A 86 -13.52 3.33 8.96
C GLY A 86 -12.89 3.40 7.57
N ARG A 87 -11.57 3.56 7.52
CA ARG A 87 -10.64 3.15 6.45
C ARG A 87 -10.78 3.74 5.03
N ALA A 88 -11.76 4.57 4.71
CA ALA A 88 -11.77 5.21 3.39
C ALA A 88 -10.69 6.32 3.35
N PRO A 89 -9.66 6.21 2.49
CA PRO A 89 -8.71 7.31 2.30
C PRO A 89 -9.45 8.55 1.79
N ARG A 90 -8.98 9.75 2.18
CA ARG A 90 -9.52 11.01 1.68
C ARG A 90 -9.10 11.18 0.22
N GLN A 91 -10.06 11.00 -0.68
CA GLN A 91 -9.84 10.99 -2.12
C GLN A 91 -10.54 12.19 -2.74
N LEU A 92 -9.84 12.86 -3.64
CA LEU A 92 -10.46 13.81 -4.54
C LEU A 92 -11.20 13.05 -5.64
N VAL A 93 -12.40 13.51 -5.98
CA VAL A 93 -13.11 13.06 -7.17
C VAL A 93 -12.52 13.80 -8.37
N LEU A 94 -11.55 13.16 -9.03
CA LEU A 94 -10.76 13.76 -10.08
C LEU A 94 -10.73 12.87 -11.33
N TRP A 95 -10.82 13.48 -12.51
CA TRP A 95 -10.52 12.81 -13.77
C TRP A 95 -9.68 13.68 -14.68
N ALA A 96 -8.88 13.01 -15.52
CA ALA A 96 -8.28 13.62 -16.69
C ALA A 96 -9.28 13.56 -17.84
N GLN A 97 -9.29 14.59 -18.67
CA GLN A 97 -10.13 14.68 -19.85
C GLN A 97 -9.30 15.16 -21.04
N ASN A 98 -9.47 14.50 -22.19
CA ASN A 98 -8.90 14.97 -23.44
C ASN A 98 -9.78 16.09 -24.01
N THR A 99 -9.19 17.24 -24.28
CA THR A 99 -9.91 18.44 -24.73
C THR A 99 -10.47 18.28 -26.16
N LEU A 100 -9.82 17.46 -26.98
CA LEU A 100 -10.18 17.21 -28.38
C LEU A 100 -11.25 16.11 -28.50
N THR A 101 -11.02 14.95 -27.87
CA THR A 101 -11.92 13.79 -27.99
C THR A 101 -13.05 13.78 -26.97
N ARG A 102 -12.95 14.60 -25.91
CA ARG A 102 -13.83 14.61 -24.73
C ARG A 102 -13.85 13.32 -23.92
N GLU A 103 -13.01 12.36 -24.25
CA GLU A 103 -12.82 11.15 -23.45
C GLU A 103 -12.28 11.51 -22.06
N LYS A 104 -12.78 10.80 -21.05
CA LYS A 104 -12.39 11.01 -19.66
C LYS A 104 -11.87 9.74 -19.00
N ARG A 105 -10.92 9.90 -18.09
CA ARG A 105 -10.34 8.84 -17.29
C ARG A 105 -10.24 9.28 -15.84
N TYR A 106 -10.93 8.57 -14.95
CA TYR A 106 -10.80 8.81 -13.50
C TYR A 106 -9.38 8.54 -13.04
N VAL A 107 -8.87 9.44 -12.20
CA VAL A 107 -7.53 9.37 -11.61
C VAL A 107 -7.67 9.48 -10.10
N CYS A 108 -6.85 8.74 -9.36
CA CYS A 108 -6.95 8.73 -7.90
C CYS A 108 -5.89 9.66 -7.30
N VAL A 109 -6.32 10.72 -6.62
CA VAL A 109 -5.44 11.56 -5.80
C VAL A 109 -5.88 11.42 -4.35
N VAL A 110 -4.96 10.93 -3.52
CA VAL A 110 -5.21 10.66 -2.10
C VAL A 110 -4.47 11.69 -1.27
N ALA A 111 -5.22 12.44 -0.47
CA ALA A 111 -4.63 13.36 0.50
C ALA A 111 -4.02 12.55 1.67
N LYS A 112 -2.75 12.79 1.95
CA LYS A 112 -2.02 12.16 3.07
C LYS A 112 -1.85 13.17 4.21
N GLY A 113 -1.89 12.70 5.45
CA GLY A 113 -1.60 13.52 6.63
C GLY A 113 -2.78 13.60 7.59
N ILE A 114 -2.86 14.74 8.28
CA ILE A 114 -3.87 15.01 9.32
C ILE A 114 -5.25 15.11 8.65
N PRO A 115 -6.32 14.60 9.29
CA PRO A 115 -7.68 14.83 8.81
C PRO A 115 -8.00 16.33 8.78
N VAL A 116 -8.23 16.85 7.58
CA VAL A 116 -8.76 18.21 7.35
C VAL A 116 -10.11 18.10 6.62
N PRO A 117 -10.92 19.19 6.58
CA PRO A 117 -12.12 19.25 5.75
C PRO A 117 -11.83 18.86 4.30
N SER A 118 -12.82 18.30 3.63
CA SER A 118 -12.71 17.84 2.24
C SER A 118 -12.40 19.02 1.31
N ILE A 119 -12.96 20.18 1.63
CA ILE A 119 -12.72 21.40 0.87
C ILE A 119 -11.27 21.90 0.93
N ASP A 120 -10.53 21.62 2.01
CA ASP A 120 -9.12 21.99 2.12
C ASP A 120 -8.27 21.16 1.12
N ASP A 121 -8.67 19.92 0.86
CA ASP A 121 -8.05 19.10 -0.18
C ASP A 121 -8.37 19.66 -1.59
N CYS A 122 -9.58 20.20 -1.79
CA CYS A 122 -9.95 20.90 -3.03
C CYS A 122 -9.15 22.20 -3.23
N VAL A 123 -8.94 22.99 -2.17
CA VAL A 123 -8.05 24.17 -2.20
C VAL A 123 -6.64 23.74 -2.58
N SER A 124 -6.15 22.65 -1.98
CA SER A 124 -4.83 22.11 -2.27
C SER A 124 -4.68 21.70 -3.74
N PHE A 125 -5.73 21.17 -4.37
CA PHE A 125 -5.75 20.90 -5.81
C PHE A 125 -5.61 22.19 -6.64
N VAL A 126 -6.35 23.25 -6.30
CA VAL A 126 -6.27 24.53 -7.02
C VAL A 126 -4.85 25.09 -6.91
N MET A 127 -4.26 25.10 -5.71
CA MET A 127 -2.89 25.55 -5.51
C MET A 127 -1.87 24.68 -6.27
N TRP A 128 -2.10 23.36 -6.33
CA TRP A 128 -1.26 22.43 -7.08
C TRP A 128 -1.32 22.69 -8.59
N ALA A 129 -2.50 23.05 -9.11
CA ALA A 129 -2.69 23.46 -10.49
C ALA A 129 -2.02 24.80 -10.82
N GLU A 130 -2.19 25.82 -9.97
CA GLU A 130 -1.51 27.12 -10.14
C GLU A 130 0.01 26.99 -10.12
N ALA A 131 0.55 26.00 -9.40
CA ALA A 131 1.97 25.69 -9.40
C ALA A 131 2.45 24.91 -10.65
N GLY A 132 1.56 24.57 -11.59
CA GLY A 132 1.89 23.80 -12.79
C GLY A 132 2.01 22.30 -12.56
N PHE A 133 1.27 21.75 -11.58
CA PHE A 133 1.23 20.33 -11.25
C PHE A 133 2.60 19.68 -10.98
N PRO A 134 3.41 20.22 -10.05
CA PRO A 134 4.70 19.61 -9.71
C PRO A 134 4.50 18.20 -9.16
N ASN A 135 5.36 17.27 -9.60
CA ASN A 135 5.41 15.87 -9.13
C ASN A 135 4.05 15.15 -9.09
N PRO A 136 3.37 14.98 -10.24
CA PRO A 136 2.03 14.42 -10.28
C PRO A 136 2.00 12.96 -9.78
N PRO A 137 0.93 12.55 -9.07
CA PRO A 137 0.75 11.16 -8.69
C PRO A 137 0.76 10.23 -9.90
N TYR A 138 1.30 9.03 -9.72
CA TYR A 138 1.41 8.03 -10.80
C TYR A 138 0.09 7.76 -11.52
N THR A 139 -1.02 7.74 -10.78
CA THR A 139 -2.39 7.54 -11.30
C THR A 139 -2.81 8.64 -12.28
N VAL A 140 -2.36 9.88 -12.07
CA VAL A 140 -2.59 10.99 -12.99
C VAL A 140 -1.79 10.76 -14.27
N VAL A 141 -0.49 10.47 -14.14
CA VAL A 141 0.41 10.22 -15.28
C VAL A 141 -0.06 9.03 -16.12
N ASP A 142 -0.47 7.93 -15.46
CA ASP A 142 -0.98 6.72 -16.10
C ASP A 142 -2.33 6.97 -16.79
N GLY A 143 -3.22 7.76 -16.17
CA GLY A 143 -4.48 8.18 -16.78
C GLY A 143 -4.29 9.08 -18.00
N ILE A 144 -3.30 9.96 -17.98
CA ILE A 144 -2.94 10.80 -19.13
C ILE A 144 -2.35 9.94 -20.26
N LEU A 145 -1.50 8.98 -19.94
CA LEU A 145 -0.97 8.04 -20.93
C LEU A 145 -2.11 7.27 -21.62
N TYR A 146 -3.10 6.80 -20.84
CA TYR A 146 -4.28 6.14 -21.38
C TYR A 146 -5.02 7.03 -22.40
N LEU A 147 -5.19 8.32 -22.12
CA LEU A 147 -5.92 9.26 -22.98
C LEU A 147 -5.14 9.67 -24.24
N ARG A 148 -3.80 9.67 -24.18
CA ARG A 148 -2.94 10.09 -25.29
C ARG A 148 -2.58 8.94 -26.24
N ASP A 149 -2.24 7.79 -25.67
CA ASP A 149 -1.79 6.64 -26.42
C ASP A 149 -2.33 5.34 -25.79
N PRO A 150 -3.57 4.96 -26.15
CA PRO A 150 -4.20 3.74 -25.65
C PRO A 150 -3.40 2.46 -25.97
N GLU A 151 -2.70 2.42 -27.10
CA GLU A 151 -1.91 1.25 -27.52
C GLU A 151 -0.66 1.08 -26.66
N LEU A 152 0.10 2.16 -26.45
CA LEU A 152 1.25 2.17 -25.54
C LEU A 152 0.82 1.87 -24.11
N TYR A 153 -0.31 2.42 -23.67
CA TYR A 153 -0.89 2.10 -22.36
C TYR A 153 -1.17 0.59 -22.24
N ALA A 154 -1.84 -0.01 -23.21
CA ALA A 154 -2.19 -1.43 -23.21
C ALA A 154 -0.93 -2.32 -23.16
N ARG A 155 0.10 -1.99 -23.95
CA ARG A 155 1.39 -2.70 -23.93
C ARG A 155 2.04 -2.64 -22.55
N LYS A 156 2.19 -1.43 -21.98
CA LYS A 156 2.76 -1.25 -20.64
C LYS A 156 1.92 -1.91 -19.55
N ALA A 157 0.60 -1.93 -19.68
CA ALA A 157 -0.30 -2.63 -18.76
C ALA A 157 -0.08 -4.16 -18.83
N GLY A 158 0.09 -4.71 -20.03
CA GLY A 158 0.44 -6.12 -20.24
C GLY A 158 1.79 -6.48 -19.60
N GLU A 159 2.83 -5.70 -19.86
CA GLU A 159 4.16 -5.88 -19.27
C GLU A 159 4.12 -5.84 -17.73
N ARG A 160 3.39 -4.88 -17.16
CA ARG A 160 3.15 -4.79 -15.70
C ARG A 160 2.46 -6.03 -15.15
N SER A 161 1.41 -6.49 -15.84
CA SER A 161 0.66 -7.69 -15.43
C SER A 161 1.56 -8.93 -15.41
N LEU A 162 2.36 -9.13 -16.46
CA LEU A 162 3.33 -10.23 -16.53
C LEU A 162 4.38 -10.15 -15.41
N ALA A 163 4.93 -8.96 -15.13
CA ALA A 163 5.89 -8.77 -14.05
C ALA A 163 5.28 -9.05 -12.67
N ILE A 164 4.02 -8.68 -12.44
CA ILE A 164 3.30 -8.98 -11.20
C ILE A 164 3.08 -10.49 -11.08
N HIS A 165 2.63 -11.16 -12.14
CA HIS A 165 2.46 -12.62 -12.16
C HIS A 165 3.76 -13.37 -11.89
N GLU A 166 4.86 -12.94 -12.51
CA GLU A 166 6.17 -13.54 -12.30
C GLU A 166 6.66 -13.35 -10.87
N ASN A 167 6.53 -12.14 -10.31
CA ASN A 167 6.88 -11.87 -8.92
C ASN A 167 6.04 -12.70 -7.93
N MET A 168 4.74 -12.87 -8.20
CA MET A 168 3.89 -13.73 -7.39
C MET A 168 4.35 -15.20 -7.44
N ARG A 169 4.77 -15.67 -8.62
CA ARG A 169 5.32 -17.03 -8.79
C ARG A 169 6.60 -17.21 -7.99
N ILE A 170 7.56 -16.30 -8.14
CA ILE A 170 8.84 -16.32 -7.40
C ILE A 170 8.58 -16.29 -5.89
N GLU A 171 7.69 -15.42 -5.42
CA GLU A 171 7.36 -15.31 -4.01
C GLU A 171 6.69 -16.57 -3.46
N LYS A 172 5.83 -17.21 -4.26
CA LYS A 172 5.22 -18.49 -3.90
C LYS A 172 6.28 -19.59 -3.77
N GLU A 173 7.17 -19.71 -4.75
CA GLU A 173 8.28 -20.68 -4.73
C GLU A 173 9.20 -20.46 -3.51
N ARG A 174 9.50 -19.21 -3.18
CA ARG A 174 10.26 -18.86 -1.96
C ARG A 174 9.56 -19.35 -0.69
N ARG A 175 8.24 -19.14 -0.57
CA ARG A 175 7.47 -19.62 0.59
C ARG A 175 7.45 -21.15 0.66
N GLU A 176 7.29 -21.82 -0.47
CA GLU A 176 7.29 -23.28 -0.55
C GLU A 176 8.66 -23.86 -0.16
N LEU A 177 9.76 -23.25 -0.60
CA LEU A 177 11.12 -23.63 -0.21
C LEU A 177 11.35 -23.49 1.30
N VAL A 178 10.87 -22.39 1.90
CA VAL A 178 10.97 -22.20 3.36
C VAL A 178 10.18 -23.27 4.12
N ILE A 179 8.97 -23.61 3.63
CA ILE A 179 8.15 -24.66 4.23
C ILE A 179 8.81 -26.03 4.08
N SER A 180 9.37 -26.35 2.90
CA SER A 180 10.02 -27.63 2.65
C SER A 180 11.28 -27.79 3.51
N GLN A 181 12.11 -26.76 3.66
CA GLN A 181 13.25 -26.76 4.55
C GLN A 181 12.86 -26.97 6.02
N ARG A 182 11.80 -26.30 6.48
CA ARG A 182 11.28 -26.50 7.85
C ARG A 182 10.81 -27.94 8.06
N ARG A 183 10.09 -28.52 7.09
CA ARG A 183 9.64 -29.92 7.14
C ARG A 183 10.82 -30.89 7.19
N ALA A 184 11.80 -30.72 6.31
CA ALA A 184 13.01 -31.54 6.28
C ALA A 184 13.77 -31.48 7.61
N ARG A 185 13.90 -30.28 8.20
CA ARG A 185 14.52 -30.11 9.52
C ARG A 185 13.74 -30.82 10.62
N CYS A 186 12.42 -30.68 10.67
CA CYS A 186 11.59 -31.38 11.65
C CYS A 186 11.71 -32.91 11.50
N GLN A 187 11.71 -33.42 10.25
CA GLN A 187 11.89 -34.85 9.97
C GLN A 187 13.26 -35.35 10.44
N ALA A 188 14.34 -34.62 10.13
CA ALA A 188 15.69 -34.98 10.58
C ALA A 188 15.80 -34.98 12.11
N GLN A 189 15.14 -34.04 12.80
CA GLN A 189 15.10 -34.03 14.27
C GLN A 189 14.34 -35.23 14.85
N GLN A 190 13.18 -35.57 14.29
CA GLN A 190 12.40 -36.74 14.71
C GLN A 190 13.18 -38.05 14.50
N GLU A 191 13.85 -38.19 13.36
CA GLU A 191 14.69 -39.35 13.07
C GLU A 191 15.84 -39.47 14.06
N LEU A 192 16.55 -38.36 14.32
CA LEU A 192 17.62 -38.35 15.31
C LEU A 192 17.11 -38.74 16.70
N GLU A 193 15.94 -38.25 17.13
CA GLU A 193 15.34 -38.63 18.41
C GLU A 193 14.98 -40.12 18.47
N LEU A 194 14.41 -40.67 17.40
CA LEU A 194 14.09 -42.09 17.31
C LEU A 194 15.36 -42.95 17.44
N GLN A 195 16.42 -42.58 16.70
CA GLN A 195 17.70 -43.29 16.76
C GLN A 195 18.37 -43.15 18.13
N ARG A 196 18.27 -41.98 18.78
CA ARG A 196 18.78 -41.80 20.15
C ARG A 196 18.04 -42.69 21.16
N LYS A 197 16.72 -42.86 21.03
CA LYS A 197 15.96 -43.81 21.86
C LYS A 197 16.42 -45.24 21.61
N ARG A 198 16.48 -45.67 20.34
CA ARG A 198 16.98 -46.99 19.96
C ARG A 198 18.34 -47.30 20.59
N VAL A 199 19.30 -46.39 20.47
CA VAL A 199 20.66 -46.55 21.05
C VAL A 199 20.63 -46.65 22.58
N ARG A 200 19.75 -45.90 23.26
CA ARG A 200 19.59 -45.98 24.72
C ARG A 200 18.96 -47.29 25.17
N ASP A 201 18.15 -47.92 24.32
CA ASP A 201 17.46 -49.17 24.61
C ASP A 201 18.33 -50.41 24.30
N LEU A 202 19.53 -50.24 23.71
CA LEU A 202 20.46 -51.34 23.44
C LEU A 202 21.07 -51.91 24.72
N GLY A 203 21.32 -53.22 24.72
CA GLY A 203 22.10 -53.86 25.77
C GLY A 203 23.59 -53.49 25.70
N TRP A 204 24.31 -53.58 26.83
CA TRP A 204 25.74 -53.22 26.91
C TRP A 204 26.64 -53.88 25.85
N ARG A 205 26.41 -55.17 25.55
CA ARG A 205 27.19 -55.90 24.52
C ARG A 205 26.91 -55.39 23.11
N GLU A 206 25.65 -55.04 22.83
CA GLU A 206 25.20 -54.54 21.53
C GLU A 206 25.71 -53.11 21.30
N LEU A 207 25.72 -52.29 22.35
CA LEU A 207 26.23 -50.92 22.31
C LEU A 207 27.74 -50.86 22.00
N ILE A 208 28.54 -51.74 22.63
CA ILE A 208 29.99 -51.85 22.37
C ILE A 208 30.23 -52.32 20.93
N ALA A 209 29.53 -53.38 20.50
CA ALA A 209 29.68 -53.90 19.13
C ALA A 209 29.28 -52.86 18.07
N GLU A 210 28.22 -52.07 18.30
CA GLU A 210 27.82 -50.99 17.38
C GLU A 210 28.80 -49.80 17.41
N HIS A 211 29.46 -49.53 18.53
CA HIS A 211 30.48 -48.49 18.61
C HIS A 211 31.78 -48.90 17.91
N GLU A 212 32.23 -50.14 18.09
CA GLU A 212 33.45 -50.68 17.46
C GLU A 212 33.32 -50.85 15.95
N SER A 213 32.10 -51.10 15.45
CA SER A 213 31.83 -51.27 14.02
C SER A 213 31.60 -49.97 13.25
N VAL A 214 31.43 -48.83 13.92
CA VAL A 214 31.08 -47.56 13.29
C VAL A 214 32.17 -46.51 13.51
N SER A 215 32.78 -46.05 12.41
CA SER A 215 33.72 -44.92 12.43
C SER A 215 32.98 -43.57 12.44
N PRO A 216 33.61 -42.48 12.93
CA PRO A 216 33.08 -41.14 12.79
C PRO A 216 32.78 -40.82 11.31
N SER A 217 31.62 -40.22 11.04
CA SER A 217 31.14 -39.87 9.69
C SER A 217 30.85 -38.36 9.63
N ASP A 218 31.00 -37.75 8.46
CA ASP A 218 30.71 -36.32 8.24
C ASP A 218 29.21 -35.98 8.29
N ASP A 219 28.34 -36.98 8.37
CA ASP A 219 26.90 -36.78 8.55
C ASP A 219 26.57 -36.37 10.00
N ASP A 220 25.83 -35.27 10.16
CA ASP A 220 25.47 -34.66 11.45
C ASP A 220 24.73 -35.65 12.37
N ILE A 221 23.85 -36.49 11.82
CA ILE A 221 23.08 -37.49 12.58
C ILE A 221 24.03 -38.57 13.08
N SER A 222 24.87 -39.10 12.20
CA SER A 222 25.87 -40.12 12.52
C SER A 222 26.86 -39.65 13.58
N THR A 223 27.34 -38.41 13.47
CA THR A 223 28.21 -37.77 14.47
C THR A 223 27.51 -37.64 15.83
N ALA A 224 26.27 -37.14 15.85
CA ALA A 224 25.51 -36.99 17.09
C ALA A 224 25.25 -38.33 17.79
N LEU A 225 25.00 -39.41 17.03
CA LEU A 225 24.82 -40.76 17.57
C LEU A 225 26.14 -41.38 18.04
N TYR A 226 27.26 -41.09 17.36
CA TYR A 226 28.59 -41.54 17.78
C TYR A 226 28.97 -40.94 19.15
N HIS A 227 28.77 -39.62 19.33
CA HIS A 227 28.99 -38.96 20.63
C HIS A 227 28.06 -39.47 21.73
N LEU A 228 26.80 -39.78 21.41
CA LEU A 228 25.88 -40.38 22.39
C LEU A 228 26.36 -41.77 22.83
N ARG A 229 26.84 -42.61 21.92
CA ARG A 229 27.39 -43.94 22.25
C ARG A 229 28.60 -43.81 23.18
N ILE A 230 29.53 -42.90 22.88
CA ILE A 230 30.67 -42.60 23.77
C ILE A 230 30.19 -42.19 25.16
N SER A 231 29.21 -41.27 25.27
CA SER A 231 28.75 -40.80 26.58
C SER A 231 28.08 -41.89 27.41
N LEU A 232 27.33 -42.79 26.77
CA LEU A 232 26.72 -43.94 27.45
C LEU A 232 27.76 -44.98 27.88
N LEU A 233 28.80 -45.22 27.06
CA LEU A 233 29.91 -46.11 27.39
C LEU A 233 30.84 -45.55 28.48
N THR A 234 30.81 -44.24 28.73
CA THR A 234 31.63 -43.54 29.73
C THR A 234 30.87 -43.13 30.99
N LEU A 235 29.60 -43.55 31.15
CA LEU A 235 28.82 -43.26 32.35
C LEU A 235 29.56 -43.74 33.63
N PRO A 236 29.68 -42.89 34.67
CA PRO A 236 30.26 -43.31 35.93
C PRO A 236 29.35 -44.33 36.61
N VAL A 237 29.96 -45.39 37.13
CA VAL A 237 29.30 -46.46 37.89
C VAL A 237 28.40 -45.84 38.97
N PRO A 238 27.13 -46.28 39.14
CA PRO A 238 26.30 -45.81 40.24
C PRO A 238 26.98 -46.18 41.56
N GLY A 239 27.54 -45.19 42.25
CA GLY A 239 28.29 -45.38 43.49
C GLY A 239 29.54 -44.51 43.68
N HIS A 240 29.93 -43.66 42.73
CA HIS A 240 31.00 -42.69 43.00
C HIS A 240 30.47 -41.44 43.71
N PRO A 241 30.94 -41.12 44.94
CA PRO A 241 30.53 -39.91 45.64
C PRO A 241 31.06 -38.69 44.89
N ILE A 242 30.20 -37.67 44.75
CA ILE A 242 30.60 -36.33 44.34
C ILE A 242 31.44 -35.76 45.49
N GLY A 243 32.75 -35.97 45.40
CA GLY A 243 33.76 -35.42 46.28
C GLY A 243 34.09 -34.00 45.85
N GLN A 244 33.92 -33.08 46.79
CA GLN A 244 34.33 -31.69 46.78
C GLN A 244 35.79 -31.53 46.32
N HIS A 245 36.05 -30.60 45.40
CA HIS A 245 37.06 -29.54 45.50
C HIS A 245 36.89 -28.54 44.35
#